data_AF-E2ABI1-F1
#
_entry.id   AF-E2ABI1-F1
#
_cell.length_a   1.000
_cell.length_b   1.000
_cell.length_c   1.000
_cell.angle_alpha   90.00
_cell.angle_beta   90.00
_cell.angle_gamma   90.00
#
_symmetry.space_group_name_H-M   'P 1'
#
loop_
_entity.id
_entity.type
_entity.pdbx_description
1 polymer ?
#
loop_
_entity_poly.entity_id
_entity_poly.type
_entity_poly.pdbx_seq_one_letter_code
_entity_poly.pdbx_strand_id
1 'polypeptide(L)'
;MWHDNEVRFDISHSNMQLQSGELTVDKLDMIEDTKGNAGDLGKLIVTNLRILWHSLSLPRINLSIGYNTFITVNTKILHTITIRTSKFGPTLVILSTEASGGYVLGFRVNPLQQLHIIHKEVSILFSEFRKFPIFGVEYTFEHQASSQEEVNVEHFTEIQDNQSEISNVFGYYFSEGNTGQRKPNFSIHLGLAAEEPRESSTLQNLWELIPSCVN
;
A
#
# COMPACT_ATOMS: atom_id res chain seq x y z
N MET A 1 -2.44 -8.64 -4.09
CA MET A 1 -3.69 -7.90 -3.79
C MET A 1 -3.27 -6.51 -3.32
N TRP A 2 -3.85 -5.43 -3.87
CA TRP A 2 -3.42 -4.05 -3.53
C TRP A 2 -4.48 -3.26 -2.75
N HIS A 3 -5.71 -3.75 -2.74
CA HIS A 3 -6.92 -3.04 -2.31
C HIS A 3 -6.88 -2.52 -0.87
N ASP A 4 -6.18 -3.22 0.01
CA ASP A 4 -5.95 -2.87 1.41
C ASP A 4 -4.62 -2.12 1.65
N ASN A 5 -3.69 -2.20 0.69
CA ASN A 5 -2.30 -1.73 0.82
C ASN A 5 -1.98 -0.43 0.07
N GLU A 6 -2.87 0.03 -0.80
CA GLU A 6 -2.64 1.23 -1.61
C GLU A 6 -3.83 2.19 -1.60
N VAL A 7 -3.53 3.47 -1.87
CA VAL A 7 -4.51 4.48 -2.23
C VAL A 7 -4.48 4.61 -3.75
N ARG A 8 -5.62 4.42 -4.41
CA ARG A 8 -5.72 4.55 -5.88
C ARG A 8 -6.89 5.43 -6.28
N PHE A 9 -6.68 6.18 -7.36
CA PHE A 9 -7.65 7.08 -7.98
C PHE A 9 -8.10 6.49 -9.32
N ASP A 10 -9.33 6.80 -9.72
CA ASP A 10 -9.92 6.48 -11.03
C ASP A 10 -9.75 5.00 -11.42
N ILE A 11 -9.97 4.11 -10.47
CA ILE A 11 -9.88 2.66 -10.67
C ILE A 11 -11.01 2.17 -11.58
N SER A 12 -10.73 1.10 -12.32
CA SER A 12 -11.73 0.47 -13.20
C SER A 12 -12.92 -0.08 -12.39
N HIS A 13 -14.06 -0.22 -13.06
CA HIS A 13 -15.25 -0.83 -12.44
C HIS A 13 -15.00 -2.25 -11.89
N SER A 14 -14.17 -3.04 -12.57
CA SER A 14 -13.75 -4.36 -12.08
C SER A 14 -13.02 -4.29 -10.73
N ASN A 15 -12.19 -3.27 -10.54
CA ASN A 15 -11.42 -3.06 -9.31
C ASN A 15 -12.28 -2.46 -8.17
N MET A 16 -13.42 -1.86 -8.50
CA MET A 16 -14.43 -1.40 -7.51
C MET A 16 -15.27 -2.55 -6.96
N GLN A 17 -15.31 -3.71 -7.63
CA GLN A 17 -16.03 -4.87 -7.11
C GLN A 17 -15.36 -5.42 -5.85
N LEU A 18 -16.19 -6.00 -4.97
CA LEU A 18 -15.73 -6.65 -3.75
C LEU A 18 -14.79 -7.81 -4.10
N GLN A 19 -13.65 -7.85 -3.43
CA GLN A 19 -12.73 -8.97 -3.51
C GLN A 19 -13.24 -10.17 -2.70
N SER A 20 -12.62 -11.33 -2.88
CA SER A 20 -12.91 -12.48 -2.04
C SER A 20 -12.61 -12.16 -0.57
N GLY A 21 -13.58 -12.48 0.31
CA GLY A 21 -13.53 -12.09 1.73
C GLY A 21 -13.82 -10.61 2.02
N GLU A 22 -13.98 -9.76 0.99
CA GLU A 22 -14.40 -8.37 1.16
C GLU A 22 -15.93 -8.28 1.31
N LEU A 23 -16.37 -7.63 2.38
CA LEU A 23 -17.78 -7.42 2.72
C LEU A 23 -18.05 -5.94 2.87
N THR A 24 -19.17 -5.48 2.27
CA THR A 24 -19.64 -4.12 2.52
C THR A 24 -20.26 -4.03 3.91
N VAL A 25 -19.83 -3.03 4.67
CA VAL A 25 -20.34 -2.73 6.02
C VAL A 25 -21.38 -1.62 5.95
N ASP A 26 -21.07 -0.51 5.27
CA ASP A 26 -21.98 0.63 5.13
C ASP A 26 -21.85 1.34 3.78
N LYS A 27 -22.90 2.09 3.41
CA LYS A 27 -22.98 2.90 2.19
C LYS A 27 -23.68 4.22 2.50
N LEU A 28 -23.00 5.32 2.23
CA LEU A 28 -23.52 6.66 2.41
C LEU A 28 -23.60 7.36 1.05
N ASP A 29 -24.80 7.81 0.70
CA ASP A 29 -25.05 8.66 -0.46
C ASP A 29 -24.79 10.13 -0.12
N MET A 30 -24.62 10.96 -1.17
CA MET A 30 -24.47 12.42 -1.05
C MET A 30 -23.24 12.85 -0.24
N ILE A 31 -22.15 12.08 -0.35
CA ILE A 31 -20.88 12.38 0.30
C ILE A 31 -19.97 13.09 -0.68
N GLU A 32 -19.45 14.25 -0.31
CA GLU A 32 -18.52 15.02 -1.13
C GLU A 32 -17.07 14.73 -0.74
N ASP A 33 -16.21 14.49 -1.73
CA ASP A 33 -14.76 14.57 -1.57
C ASP A 33 -14.29 16.04 -1.62
N THR A 34 -14.12 16.63 -0.45
CA THR A 34 -13.77 18.04 -0.28
C THR A 34 -12.33 18.40 -0.67
N LYS A 35 -11.47 17.40 -0.91
CA LYS A 35 -10.04 17.62 -1.17
C LYS A 35 -9.66 17.31 -2.61
N GLY A 36 -10.15 16.21 -3.17
CA GLY A 36 -9.88 15.84 -4.57
C GLY A 36 -10.92 16.41 -5.54
N ASN A 37 -12.21 16.40 -5.16
CA ASN A 37 -13.33 16.66 -6.07
C ASN A 37 -14.38 17.60 -5.46
N ALA A 38 -13.93 18.77 -4.99
CA ALA A 38 -14.80 19.73 -4.29
C ALA A 38 -16.02 20.13 -5.14
N GLY A 39 -17.20 20.07 -4.53
CA GLY A 39 -18.49 20.33 -5.16
C GLY A 39 -19.12 19.11 -5.86
N ASP A 40 -18.40 18.00 -6.04
CA ASP A 40 -18.96 16.78 -6.62
C ASP A 40 -19.49 15.84 -5.54
N LEU A 41 -20.74 15.41 -5.70
CA LEU A 41 -21.39 14.50 -4.78
C LEU A 41 -21.19 13.07 -5.23
N GLY A 42 -20.78 12.25 -4.29
CA GLY A 42 -20.48 10.84 -4.50
C GLY A 42 -21.21 9.93 -3.51
N LYS A 43 -20.87 8.65 -3.63
CA LYS A 43 -21.23 7.60 -2.69
C LYS A 43 -19.97 7.11 -2.01
N LEU A 44 -19.98 7.11 -0.68
CA LEU A 44 -18.96 6.49 0.14
C LEU A 44 -19.40 5.06 0.48
N ILE A 45 -18.54 4.08 0.27
CA ILE A 45 -18.78 2.67 0.58
C ILE A 45 -17.66 2.24 1.52
N VAL A 46 -18.05 1.74 2.70
CA VAL A 46 -17.12 1.23 3.70
C VAL A 46 -17.17 -0.29 3.67
N THR A 47 -16.01 -0.93 3.49
CA THR A 47 -15.86 -2.38 3.54
C THR A 47 -14.97 -2.79 4.72
N ASN A 48 -14.85 -4.08 4.97
CA ASN A 48 -13.90 -4.61 5.95
C ASN A 48 -12.41 -4.53 5.51
N LEU A 49 -12.12 -4.11 4.27
CA LEU A 49 -10.76 -4.01 3.72
C LEU A 49 -10.32 -2.57 3.40
N ARG A 50 -11.26 -1.76 2.93
CA ARG A 50 -10.98 -0.43 2.36
C ARG A 50 -12.20 0.47 2.40
N ILE A 51 -11.98 1.74 2.07
CA ILE A 51 -13.03 2.70 1.80
C ILE A 51 -13.00 3.05 0.33
N LEU A 52 -14.18 3.05 -0.30
CA LEU A 52 -14.37 3.50 -1.65
C LEU A 52 -15.19 4.79 -1.64
N TRP A 53 -14.85 5.71 -2.51
CA TRP A 53 -15.71 6.83 -2.89
C TRP A 53 -15.80 6.86 -4.41
N HIS A 54 -17.00 7.08 -4.95
CA HIS A 54 -17.14 7.37 -6.37
C HIS A 54 -18.15 8.49 -6.59
N SER A 55 -17.91 9.31 -7.61
CA SER A 55 -18.86 10.33 -8.03
C SER A 55 -20.20 9.71 -8.43
N LEU A 56 -21.30 10.39 -8.09
CA LEU A 56 -22.63 10.04 -8.58
C LEU A 56 -22.86 10.57 -10.00
N SER A 57 -22.20 11.67 -10.36
CA SER A 57 -22.33 12.31 -11.68
C SER A 57 -21.45 11.61 -12.72
N LEU A 58 -20.23 11.23 -12.35
CA LEU A 58 -19.27 10.59 -13.24
C LEU A 58 -18.49 9.45 -12.54
N PRO A 59 -19.01 8.21 -12.49
CA PRO A 59 -18.41 7.09 -11.72
C PRO A 59 -16.98 6.69 -12.09
N ARG A 60 -16.46 7.18 -13.23
CA ARG A 60 -15.04 7.08 -13.59
C ARG A 60 -14.16 7.78 -12.55
N ILE A 61 -14.64 8.88 -11.99
CA ILE A 61 -13.97 9.61 -10.91
C ILE A 61 -14.28 8.87 -9.62
N ASN A 62 -13.26 8.21 -9.08
CA ASN A 62 -13.39 7.41 -7.88
C ASN A 62 -12.06 7.30 -7.13
N LEU A 63 -12.14 6.80 -5.90
CA LEU A 63 -11.06 6.72 -4.95
C LEU A 63 -11.22 5.43 -4.13
N SER A 64 -10.13 4.68 -3.99
CA SER A 64 -10.02 3.51 -3.13
C SER A 64 -8.91 3.75 -2.11
N ILE A 65 -9.21 3.55 -0.83
CA ILE A 65 -8.28 3.78 0.29
C ILE A 65 -8.20 2.50 1.13
N GLY A 66 -7.10 1.77 1.00
CA GLY A 66 -6.87 0.56 1.78
C GLY A 66 -6.62 0.84 3.26
N TYR A 67 -7.07 -0.05 4.15
CA TYR A 67 -6.86 0.16 5.59
C TYR A 67 -5.39 0.09 6.02
N ASN A 68 -4.54 -0.69 5.37
CA ASN A 68 -3.12 -0.73 5.69
C ASN A 68 -2.38 0.58 5.31
N THR A 69 -3.00 1.45 4.52
CA THR A 69 -2.43 2.76 4.20
C THR A 69 -2.69 3.79 5.28
N PHE A 70 -3.51 3.52 6.29
CA PHE A 70 -3.89 4.52 7.28
C PHE A 70 -2.70 4.83 8.19
N ILE A 71 -2.43 6.12 8.48
CA ILE A 71 -1.34 6.50 9.39
C ILE A 71 -1.54 5.81 10.74
N THR A 72 -0.57 5.03 11.18
CA THR A 72 -0.49 4.57 12.56
C THR A 72 0.72 5.23 13.22
N VAL A 73 0.48 6.24 14.06
CA VAL A 73 1.49 6.65 15.04
C VAL A 73 1.10 5.98 16.36
N ASN A 74 2.09 5.53 17.15
CA ASN A 74 1.95 4.86 18.46
C ASN A 74 1.03 5.60 19.48
N THR A 75 0.54 6.79 19.15
CA THR A 75 -0.39 7.58 19.95
C THR A 75 -1.75 7.72 19.25
N LYS A 76 -2.63 6.74 19.49
CA LYS A 76 -4.09 6.75 19.27
C LYS A 76 -4.57 6.92 17.82
N ILE A 77 -5.37 5.94 17.36
CA ILE A 77 -6.20 5.92 16.14
C ILE A 77 -6.97 7.24 15.90
N LEU A 78 -7.25 7.98 16.97
CA LEU A 78 -7.94 9.28 16.94
C LEU A 78 -7.28 10.35 16.06
N HIS A 79 -5.98 10.28 15.76
CA HIS A 79 -5.32 11.25 14.88
C HIS A 79 -5.46 10.92 13.39
N THR A 80 -5.68 9.65 13.07
CA THR A 80 -5.72 9.13 11.70
C THR A 80 -7.04 9.45 11.02
N ILE A 81 -8.13 9.27 11.76
CA ILE A 81 -9.49 9.57 11.34
C ILE A 81 -9.99 10.68 12.26
N THR A 82 -10.10 11.90 11.74
CA THR A 82 -10.50 13.06 12.55
C THR A 82 -11.73 13.73 11.97
N ILE A 83 -12.61 14.23 12.84
CA ILE A 83 -13.64 15.18 12.43
C ILE A 83 -13.04 16.57 12.55
N ARG A 84 -12.98 17.31 11.44
CA ARG A 84 -12.51 18.70 11.42
C ARG A 84 -13.61 19.62 10.94
N THR A 85 -13.70 20.80 11.55
CA THR A 85 -14.52 21.90 11.04
C THR A 85 -13.77 22.56 9.87
N SER A 86 -14.29 22.40 8.65
CA SER A 86 -13.79 23.05 7.44
C SER A 86 -14.63 24.28 7.10
N LYS A 87 -14.17 25.11 6.16
CA LYS A 87 -14.96 26.21 5.57
C LYS A 87 -16.32 25.72 5.03
N PHE A 88 -16.42 24.44 4.69
CA PHE A 88 -17.59 23.80 4.10
C PHE A 88 -18.42 22.95 5.08
N GLY A 89 -18.06 22.98 6.37
CA GLY A 89 -18.72 22.22 7.44
C GLY A 89 -17.85 21.09 8.01
N PRO A 90 -18.44 20.26 8.89
CA PRO A 90 -17.78 19.10 9.48
C PRO A 90 -17.37 18.06 8.42
N THR A 91 -16.15 17.56 8.50
CA THR A 91 -15.55 16.67 7.48
C THR A 91 -14.84 15.50 8.17
N LEU A 92 -15.06 14.29 7.66
CA LEU A 92 -14.28 13.10 7.98
C LEU A 92 -12.93 13.21 7.26
N VAL A 93 -11.84 13.30 8.00
CA VAL A 93 -10.48 13.40 7.44
C VAL A 93 -9.73 12.11 7.69
N ILE A 94 -9.19 11.51 6.63
CA ILE A 94 -8.38 10.29 6.65
C ILE A 94 -6.96 10.65 6.19
N LEU A 95 -5.97 10.23 6.96
CA LEU A 95 -4.56 10.43 6.64
C LEU A 95 -3.90 9.11 6.24
N SER A 96 -3.16 9.10 5.13
CA SER A 96 -2.41 7.93 4.68
C SER A 96 -0.91 7.99 5.05
N THR A 97 -0.26 6.83 5.16
CA THR A 97 1.17 6.70 5.42
C THR A 97 2.00 7.30 4.27
N GLU A 98 3.23 7.70 4.56
CA GLU A 98 4.15 8.21 3.54
C GLU A 98 4.49 7.15 2.49
N ALA A 99 4.59 5.88 2.91
CA ALA A 99 4.81 4.75 2.00
C ALA A 99 3.70 4.60 0.95
N SER A 100 2.47 5.02 1.28
CA SER A 100 1.33 5.01 0.36
C SER A 100 1.08 6.37 -0.30
N GLY A 101 1.99 7.35 -0.18
CA GLY A 101 1.87 8.68 -0.80
C GLY A 101 1.51 9.85 0.11
N GLY A 102 1.27 9.63 1.41
CA GLY A 102 1.09 10.71 2.40
C GLY A 102 -0.14 11.60 2.18
N TYR A 103 -1.27 11.01 1.76
CA TYR A 103 -2.48 11.74 1.39
C TYR A 103 -3.27 12.25 2.59
N VAL A 104 -3.92 13.40 2.39
CA VAL A 104 -4.94 13.97 3.29
C VAL A 104 -6.28 13.98 2.56
N LEU A 105 -7.14 13.02 2.89
CA LEU A 105 -8.41 12.78 2.21
C LEU A 105 -9.55 13.29 3.11
N GLY A 106 -10.55 13.96 2.53
CA GLY A 106 -11.58 14.65 3.31
C GLY A 106 -12.99 14.49 2.74
N PHE A 107 -13.89 13.89 3.51
CA PHE A 107 -15.27 13.61 3.10
C PHE A 107 -16.26 14.42 3.92
N ARG A 108 -17.08 15.24 3.25
CA ARG A 108 -18.16 15.97 3.93
C ARG A 108 -19.38 15.07 4.05
N VAL A 109 -19.84 14.89 5.29
CA VAL A 109 -20.97 14.03 5.64
C VAL A 109 -22.00 14.87 6.37
N ASN A 110 -23.24 14.85 5.89
CA ASN A 110 -24.38 15.54 6.48
C ASN A 110 -25.57 14.58 6.60
N PRO A 111 -26.29 14.57 7.73
CA PRO A 111 -26.13 15.42 8.91
C PRO A 111 -24.97 14.98 9.84
N LEU A 112 -24.63 15.85 10.81
CA LEU A 112 -23.55 15.63 11.79
C LEU A 112 -23.65 14.29 12.54
N GLN A 113 -24.85 13.79 12.82
CA GLN A 113 -25.00 12.48 13.47
C GLN A 113 -24.41 11.36 12.63
N GLN A 114 -24.64 11.37 11.31
CA GLN A 114 -24.07 10.37 10.41
C GLN A 114 -22.55 10.46 10.36
N LEU A 115 -21.99 11.67 10.41
CA LEU A 115 -20.55 11.87 10.47
C LEU A 115 -19.92 11.19 11.71
N HIS A 116 -20.57 11.31 12.87
CA HIS A 116 -20.09 10.63 14.08
C HIS A 116 -20.23 9.11 14.01
N ILE A 117 -21.31 8.61 13.39
CA ILE A 117 -21.53 7.17 13.20
C ILE A 117 -20.44 6.59 12.32
N ILE A 118 -20.21 7.17 11.13
CA ILE A 118 -19.23 6.66 10.18
C ILE A 118 -17.80 6.79 10.71
N HIS A 119 -17.50 7.87 11.45
CA HIS A 119 -16.21 8.02 12.13
C HIS A 119 -15.94 6.88 13.10
N LYS A 120 -16.93 6.54 13.94
CA LYS A 120 -16.82 5.45 14.91
C LYS A 120 -16.71 4.10 14.21
N GLU A 121 -17.51 3.87 13.18
CA GLU A 121 -17.51 2.62 12.42
C GLU A 121 -16.16 2.36 11.75
N VAL A 122 -15.66 3.31 10.96
CA VAL A 122 -14.35 3.19 10.29
C VAL A 122 -13.23 3.02 11.33
N SER A 123 -13.30 3.71 12.46
CA SER A 123 -12.30 3.55 13.53
C SER A 123 -12.30 2.14 14.11
N ILE A 124 -13.47 1.53 14.30
CA ILE A 124 -13.60 0.15 14.79
C ILE A 124 -13.09 -0.84 13.74
N LEU A 125 -13.54 -0.71 12.49
CA LEU A 125 -13.13 -1.59 11.39
C LEU A 125 -11.62 -1.54 11.19
N PHE A 126 -11.03 -0.35 11.19
CA PHE A 126 -9.59 -0.20 11.11
C PHE A 126 -8.87 -0.88 12.30
N SER A 127 -9.39 -0.72 13.52
CA SER A 127 -8.82 -1.39 14.70
C SER A 127 -8.88 -2.91 14.62
N GLU A 128 -9.92 -3.46 13.99
CA GLU A 128 -10.12 -4.89 13.84
C GLU A 128 -9.29 -5.46 12.69
N PHE A 129 -9.24 -4.76 11.55
CA PHE A 129 -8.36 -5.07 10.43
C PHE A 129 -6.90 -5.19 10.87
N ARG A 130 -6.44 -4.35 11.83
CA ARG A 130 -5.07 -4.45 12.35
C ARG A 130 -4.81 -5.70 13.19
N LYS A 131 -5.83 -6.28 13.83
CA LYS A 131 -5.68 -7.52 14.60
C LYS A 131 -5.77 -8.75 13.70
N PHE A 132 -6.68 -8.70 12.73
CA PHE A 132 -6.98 -9.80 11.82
C PHE A 132 -6.95 -9.31 10.36
N PRO A 133 -5.75 -9.01 9.82
CA PRO A 133 -5.61 -8.57 8.44
C PRO A 133 -5.98 -9.71 7.49
N ILE A 134 -6.69 -9.36 6.41
CA ILE A 134 -7.03 -10.31 5.35
C ILE A 134 -5.94 -10.22 4.27
N PHE A 135 -5.08 -11.24 4.22
CA PHE A 135 -3.98 -11.29 3.25
C PHE A 135 -4.41 -11.75 1.84
N GLY A 136 -5.65 -12.21 1.69
CA GLY A 136 -6.20 -12.73 0.43
C GLY A 136 -5.56 -14.01 -0.08
N VAL A 137 -4.98 -14.80 0.82
CA VAL A 137 -4.48 -16.12 0.48
C VAL A 137 -5.66 -17.08 0.51
N GLU A 138 -6.12 -17.50 -0.67
CA GLU A 138 -7.05 -18.60 -0.81
C GLU A 138 -6.25 -19.91 -0.91
N TYR A 139 -6.61 -20.89 -0.11
CA TYR A 139 -6.05 -22.23 -0.21
C TYR A 139 -7.18 -23.25 -0.31
N THR A 140 -6.96 -24.28 -1.11
CA THR A 140 -7.78 -25.48 -1.16
C THR A 140 -6.95 -26.63 -0.64
N PHE A 141 -7.39 -27.28 0.44
CA PHE A 141 -6.70 -28.48 0.92
C PHE A 141 -6.97 -29.63 -0.04
N GLU A 142 -6.04 -29.90 -0.95
CA GLU A 142 -6.10 -31.05 -1.88
C GLU A 142 -5.57 -32.34 -1.24
N HIS A 143 -4.90 -32.25 -0.09
CA HIS A 143 -4.45 -33.37 0.71
C HIS A 143 -4.52 -33.02 2.19
N GLN A 144 -5.37 -33.72 2.96
CA GLN A 144 -5.15 -33.80 4.40
C GLN A 144 -3.87 -34.60 4.61
N ALA A 145 -2.78 -33.92 4.96
CA ALA A 145 -1.62 -34.60 5.48
C ALA A 145 -2.08 -35.48 6.65
N SER A 146 -1.73 -36.77 6.62
CA SER A 146 -1.91 -37.68 7.74
C SER A 146 -1.34 -37.00 9.00
N SER A 147 -2.12 -36.97 10.08
CA SER A 147 -1.74 -36.42 11.38
C SER A 147 -0.30 -36.81 11.70
N GLN A 148 0.63 -35.85 11.56
CA GLN A 148 2.01 -36.07 11.94
C GLN A 148 2.02 -36.20 13.46
N GLU A 149 2.60 -37.30 13.97
CA GLU A 149 2.90 -37.44 15.40
C GLU A 149 3.66 -36.20 15.86
N GLU A 150 3.31 -35.65 17.02
CA GLU A 150 3.98 -34.50 17.62
C GLU A 150 5.47 -34.80 17.77
N VAL A 151 6.27 -34.41 16.78
CA VAL A 151 7.71 -34.37 16.93
C VAL A 151 7.97 -33.24 17.92
N ASN A 152 8.42 -33.60 19.11
CA ASN A 152 8.89 -32.68 20.13
C ASN A 152 10.10 -31.93 19.56
N VAL A 153 9.83 -30.80 18.87
CA VAL A 153 10.88 -29.92 18.37
C VAL A 153 11.54 -29.33 19.59
N GLU A 154 12.75 -29.82 19.93
CA GLU A 154 13.58 -29.18 20.94
C GLU A 154 13.62 -27.69 20.65
N HIS A 155 13.14 -26.90 21.62
CA HIS A 155 13.15 -25.45 21.55
C HIS A 155 14.61 -25.01 21.46
N PHE A 156 15.09 -24.80 20.24
CA PHE A 156 16.34 -24.10 20.03
C PHE A 156 16.13 -22.67 20.48
N THR A 157 16.60 -22.33 21.68
CA THR A 157 16.83 -20.94 22.05
C THR A 157 17.90 -20.41 21.11
N GLU A 158 17.46 -19.66 20.11
CA GLU A 158 18.34 -18.85 19.28
C GLU A 158 19.11 -17.92 20.22
N ILE A 159 20.41 -18.19 20.39
CA ILE A 159 21.31 -17.28 21.08
C ILE A 159 21.43 -16.07 20.14
N GLN A 160 20.65 -15.03 20.39
CA GLN A 160 20.88 -13.73 19.76
C GLN A 160 22.19 -13.17 20.32
N ASP A 161 23.29 -13.51 19.66
CA ASP A 161 24.51 -12.73 19.83
C ASP A 161 24.22 -11.31 19.35
N ASN A 162 24.40 -10.36 20.26
CA ASN A 162 24.18 -8.92 20.06
C ASN A 162 25.24 -8.28 19.12
N GLN A 163 25.74 -9.03 18.15
CA GLN A 163 26.67 -8.55 17.14
C GLN A 163 25.89 -8.25 15.86
N SER A 164 26.24 -7.13 15.24
CA SER A 164 25.72 -6.58 14.00
C SER A 164 26.03 -7.45 12.76
N GLU A 165 25.92 -8.77 12.86
CA GLU A 165 26.24 -9.72 11.79
C GLU A 165 25.09 -9.95 10.80
N ILE A 166 23.88 -9.47 11.13
CA ILE A 166 22.70 -9.56 10.23
C ILE A 166 23.01 -8.89 8.87
N SER A 167 23.91 -7.90 8.82
CA SER A 167 24.32 -7.23 7.58
C SER A 167 25.10 -8.15 6.62
N ASN A 168 25.78 -9.18 7.11
CA ASN A 168 26.61 -10.06 6.28
C ASN A 168 25.79 -11.20 5.64
N VAL A 169 24.66 -11.59 6.25
CA VAL A 169 23.81 -12.70 5.77
C VAL A 169 23.12 -12.34 4.45
N PHE A 170 22.65 -11.09 4.29
CA PHE A 170 22.05 -10.61 3.04
C PHE A 170 23.02 -10.68 1.85
N GLY A 171 24.33 -10.59 2.12
CA GLY A 171 25.40 -10.74 1.14
C GLY A 171 25.30 -12.01 0.29
N TYR A 172 24.88 -13.12 0.91
CA TYR A 172 24.78 -14.43 0.25
C TYR A 172 23.55 -14.58 -0.65
N TYR A 173 22.55 -13.71 -0.49
CA TYR A 173 21.30 -13.75 -1.26
C TYR A 173 21.26 -12.72 -2.39
N PHE A 174 22.26 -11.85 -2.54
CA PHE A 174 22.33 -10.94 -3.69
C PHE A 174 22.68 -11.71 -4.97
N SER A 175 21.82 -11.61 -5.98
CA SER A 175 22.09 -12.18 -7.31
C SER A 175 23.23 -11.46 -8.04
N GLU A 176 23.46 -10.18 -7.73
CA GLU A 176 24.58 -9.38 -8.23
C GLU A 176 25.28 -8.64 -7.08
N GLY A 177 26.61 -8.65 -7.09
CA GLY A 177 27.42 -8.03 -6.06
C GLY A 177 27.32 -6.50 -6.09
N ASN A 178 26.76 -5.94 -5.01
CA ASN A 178 26.66 -4.53 -4.62
C ASN A 178 25.25 -3.90 -4.81
N THR A 179 24.72 -3.34 -3.72
CA THR A 179 23.36 -2.77 -3.58
C THR A 179 23.19 -1.38 -4.19
N GLY A 180 24.24 -0.81 -4.79
CA GLY A 180 24.24 0.54 -5.35
C GLY A 180 24.02 0.53 -6.85
N GLN A 181 22.77 0.44 -7.29
CA GLN A 181 22.42 0.71 -8.69
C GLN A 181 22.79 2.16 -9.02
N ARG A 182 23.58 2.38 -10.07
CA ARG A 182 24.04 3.73 -10.43
C ARG A 182 22.91 4.49 -11.11
N LYS A 183 22.94 5.81 -11.00
CA LYS A 183 21.91 6.66 -11.59
C LYS A 183 21.86 6.42 -13.11
N PRO A 184 20.68 6.11 -13.68
CA PRO A 184 20.56 5.95 -15.13
C PRO A 184 20.80 7.29 -15.82
N ASN A 185 21.55 7.28 -16.92
CA ASN A 185 21.81 8.44 -17.75
C ASN A 185 21.55 8.13 -19.23
N PHE A 186 21.30 9.15 -20.04
CA PHE A 186 21.09 8.92 -21.48
C PHE A 186 22.42 8.60 -22.16
N SER A 187 22.55 7.37 -22.66
CA SER A 187 23.72 6.95 -23.44
C SER A 187 23.52 7.29 -24.90
N ILE A 188 24.32 8.23 -25.42
CA ILE A 188 24.32 8.60 -26.83
C ILE A 188 24.73 7.41 -27.71
N HIS A 189 25.64 6.57 -27.22
CA HIS A 189 26.13 5.40 -27.95
C HIS A 189 25.04 4.32 -28.15
N LEU A 190 24.19 4.13 -27.15
CA LEU A 190 23.10 3.14 -27.21
C LEU A 190 21.77 3.74 -27.68
N GLY A 191 21.61 5.07 -27.60
CA GLY A 191 20.31 5.74 -27.79
C GLY A 191 19.29 5.42 -26.69
N LEU A 192 19.74 4.92 -25.53
CA LEU A 192 18.91 4.40 -24.45
C LEU A 192 19.34 4.97 -23.09
N ALA A 193 18.45 4.92 -22.10
CA ALA A 193 18.82 5.16 -20.72
C ALA A 193 19.59 3.95 -20.18
N ALA A 194 20.83 4.17 -19.77
CA ALA A 194 21.72 3.14 -19.23
C ALA A 194 22.55 3.71 -18.07
N GLU A 195 23.06 2.85 -17.20
CA GLU A 195 24.06 3.30 -16.23
C GLU A 195 25.34 3.74 -16.94
N GLU A 196 26.00 4.75 -16.39
CA GLU A 196 27.34 5.09 -16.86
C GLU A 196 28.32 3.95 -16.56
N PRO A 197 29.22 3.61 -17.49
CA PRO A 197 30.34 2.72 -17.23
C PRO A 197 31.16 3.19 -16.01
N ARG A 198 31.88 2.27 -15.36
CA ARG A 198 32.82 2.67 -14.29
C ARG A 198 33.93 3.55 -14.90
N GLU A 199 34.57 4.38 -14.10
CA GLU A 199 35.55 5.40 -14.54
C GLU A 199 36.69 4.85 -15.42
N SER A 200 36.95 3.54 -15.37
CA SER A 200 37.97 2.84 -16.19
C SER A 200 37.42 2.03 -17.37
N SER A 201 36.14 2.14 -17.69
CA SER A 201 35.48 1.33 -18.72
C SER A 201 34.66 2.20 -19.67
N THR A 202 34.49 1.74 -20.90
CA THR A 202 33.55 2.31 -21.88
C THR A 202 32.50 1.26 -22.23
N LEU A 203 31.35 1.67 -22.76
CA LEU A 203 30.32 0.72 -23.21
C LEU A 203 30.84 -0.24 -24.27
N GLN A 204 31.74 0.24 -25.13
CA GLN A 204 32.41 -0.55 -26.15
C GLN A 204 33.34 -1.60 -25.52
N ASN A 205 34.19 -1.20 -24.56
CA ASN A 205 35.10 -2.13 -23.88
C ASN A 205 34.36 -3.18 -23.02
N LEU A 206 33.17 -2.84 -22.52
CA LEU A 206 32.33 -3.79 -21.78
C LEU A 206 31.66 -4.82 -22.71
N TRP A 207 31.51 -4.51 -23.99
CA TRP A 207 30.88 -5.38 -24.99
C TRP A 207 31.90 -6.21 -25.78
N GLU A 208 33.09 -5.65 -26.03
CA GLU A 208 34.15 -6.33 -26.76
C GLU A 208 34.82 -7.42 -25.90
N LEU A 209 34.83 -8.65 -26.42
CA LEU A 209 35.48 -9.80 -25.76
C LEU A 209 37.00 -9.83 -25.95
N ILE A 210 37.52 -9.14 -26.97
CA ILE A 210 38.95 -9.11 -27.31
C ILE A 210 39.37 -7.65 -27.37
N PRO A 211 40.41 -7.22 -26.63
CA PRO A 211 40.92 -5.85 -26.74
C PRO A 211 41.32 -5.58 -28.18
N SER A 212 40.79 -4.51 -28.76
CA SER A 212 41.21 -4.04 -30.08
C SER A 212 42.73 -3.79 -30.05
N CYS A 213 43.48 -4.61 -30.79
CA CYS A 213 44.92 -4.44 -30.90
C CYS A 213 45.21 -3.07 -31.51
N VAL A 214 45.88 -2.20 -30.74
CA VAL A 214 46.40 -0.94 -31.24
C VAL A 214 47.58 -1.28 -32.17
N ASN A 215 47.43 -1.00 -33.46
CA ASN A 215 48.54 -0.91 -34.41
C ASN A 215 49.13 0.50 -34.38
#